data_AF-A0A7Y4WKQ6-F1
#
_entry.id   AF-A0A7Y4WKQ6-F1
#
_cell.length_a   1.000
_cell.length_b   1.000
_cell.length_c   1.000
_cell.angle_alpha   90.00
_cell.angle_beta   90.00
_cell.angle_gamma   90.00
#
_symmetry.space_group_name_H-M   'P 1'
#
loop_
_entity.id
_entity.type
_entity.pdbx_description
1 polymer ?
#
loop_
_entity_poly.entity_id
_entity_poly.type
_entity_poly.pdbx_seq_one_letter_code
_entity_poly.pdbx_strand_id
1 'polypeptide(L)' 'MISELIFEREKLLLQFQSLQIDSLNHYSLHPRLKEKIRPVDLLFFIGEHDDHHLTTIIEIKKKLVNANS' A
#
# COMPACT_ATOMS: atom_id res chain seq x y z
N MET A 1 -2.18 3.37 -15.71
CA MET A 1 -1.47 4.22 -14.72
C MET A 1 -2.25 4.38 -13.42
N ILE A 2 -3.24 5.29 -13.27
CA ILE A 2 -4.04 5.37 -12.02
C ILE A 2 -5.15 4.30 -11.98
N SER A 3 -5.84 4.08 -13.09
CA SER A 3 -6.88 3.05 -13.21
C SER A 3 -6.36 1.64 -12.89
N GLU A 4 -5.14 1.35 -13.32
CA GLU A 4 -4.45 0.08 -13.06
C GLU A 4 -4.07 -0.09 -11.58
N LEU A 5 -3.62 0.98 -10.91
CA LEU A 5 -3.38 0.97 -9.47
C LEU A 5 -4.67 0.70 -8.69
N ILE A 6 -5.77 1.35 -9.07
CA ILE A 6 -7.08 1.13 -8.46
C ILE A 6 -7.52 -0.33 -8.64
N PHE A 7 -7.39 -0.86 -9.85
CA PHE A 7 -7.75 -2.23 -10.17
C PHE A 7 -6.95 -3.26 -9.35
N GLU A 8 -5.62 -3.11 -9.28
CA GLU A 8 -4.79 -4.03 -8.49
C GLU A 8 -5.05 -3.89 -6.97
N ARG A 9 -5.37 -2.67 -6.49
CA ARG A 9 -5.78 -2.46 -5.09
C ARG A 9 -7.11 -3.16 -4.79
N GLU A 10 -8.10 -3.07 -5.67
CA GLU A 10 -9.38 -3.77 -5.49
C GLU A 10 -9.18 -5.29 -5.44
N LYS A 11 -8.37 -5.83 -6.36
CA LYS A 11 -8.02 -7.25 -6.38
C LYS A 11 -7.31 -7.69 -5.10
N LEU A 12 -6.36 -6.90 -4.61
CA LEU A 12 -5.69 -7.15 -3.34
C LEU A 12 -6.68 -7.19 -2.17
N LEU A 13 -7.58 -6.20 -2.10
CA LEU A 13 -8.59 -6.14 -1.03
C LEU A 13 -9.53 -7.34 -1.09
N LEU A 14 -9.98 -7.75 -2.27
CA LEU A 14 -10.84 -8.93 -2.44
C LEU A 14 -10.14 -10.21 -1.97
N GLN A 15 -8.85 -10.38 -2.29
CA GLN A 15 -8.06 -11.51 -1.82
C GLN A 15 -8.00 -11.56 -0.29
N PHE A 16 -7.71 -10.43 0.35
CA PHE A 16 -7.62 -10.36 1.80
C PHE A 16 -8.96 -10.50 2.51
N GLN A 17 -10.03 -9.96 1.93
CA GLN A 17 -11.40 -10.13 2.44
C GLN A 17 -11.88 -11.57 2.35
N SER A 18 -11.35 -12.37 1.40
CA SER A 18 -11.66 -13.79 1.29
C SER A 18 -10.91 -14.68 2.29
N LEU A 19 -9.93 -14.14 3.02
CA LEU A 19 -9.20 -14.88 4.05
C LEU A 19 -10.08 -15.10 5.28
N GLN A 20 -9.90 -16.24 5.94
CA GLN A 20 -10.46 -16.44 7.28
C GLN A 20 -9.86 -15.43 8.25
N ILE A 21 -10.67 -14.90 9.17
CA ILE A 21 -10.24 -13.86 10.11
C ILE A 21 -8.99 -14.27 10.91
N ASP A 22 -8.87 -15.54 11.30
CA ASP A 22 -7.71 -16.05 12.04
C ASP A 22 -6.44 -16.07 11.18
N SER A 23 -6.59 -16.28 9.87
CA SER A 23 -5.46 -16.30 8.92
C SER A 23 -4.80 -14.94 8.78
N LEU A 24 -5.52 -13.85 9.06
CA LEU A 24 -4.96 -12.50 9.06
C LEU A 24 -3.88 -12.30 10.14
N ASN A 25 -3.87 -13.13 11.19
CA ASN A 25 -2.91 -13.09 12.28
C ASN A 25 -1.75 -14.07 12.13
N HIS A 26 -1.74 -14.91 11.08
CA HIS A 26 -0.65 -15.86 10.86
C HIS A 26 0.64 -15.15 10.48
N TYR A 27 1.76 -15.62 11.02
CA TYR A 27 3.08 -15.15 10.62
C TYR A 27 3.60 -15.98 9.45
N SER A 28 4.11 -15.29 8.42
CA SER A 28 4.85 -15.90 7.33
C SER A 28 6.14 -15.14 7.06
N LEU A 29 7.15 -15.83 6.54
CA LEU A 29 8.41 -15.20 6.15
C LEU A 29 8.20 -14.34 4.91
N HIS A 30 8.40 -13.03 5.04
CA HIS A 30 8.33 -12.15 3.88
C HIS A 30 9.57 -12.37 2.98
N PRO A 31 9.40 -12.65 1.68
CA PRO A 31 10.50 -13.06 0.81
C PRO A 31 11.61 -12.01 0.63
N ARG A 32 11.25 -10.72 0.62
CA ARG A 32 12.20 -9.60 0.52
C ARG A 32 12.80 -9.18 1.86
N LEU A 33 11.97 -8.86 2.85
CA LEU A 33 12.41 -8.40 4.17
C LEU A 33 13.16 -9.48 4.97
N LYS A 34 12.93 -10.76 4.68
CA LYS A 34 13.45 -11.90 5.46
C LYS A 34 12.99 -11.90 6.93
N GLU A 35 11.92 -11.16 7.21
CA GLU A 35 11.28 -11.07 8.52
C GLU A 35 9.92 -11.77 8.52
N LYS A 36 9.51 -12.24 9.69
CA LYS A 36 8.15 -12.76 9.87
C LYS A 36 7.18 -11.60 9.98
N ILE A 37 6.18 -11.55 9.10
CA ILE A 37 5.11 -10.55 9.14
C ILE A 37 3.76 -11.24 9.06
N ARG A 38 2.71 -10.56 9.56
CA ARG A 38 1.32 -11.00 9.36
C ARG A 38 0.74 -10.37 8.10
N PRO A 39 -0.30 -10.99 7.50
CA PRO A 39 -1.06 -10.37 6.43
C PRO A 39 -1.54 -8.94 6.77
N VAL A 40 -2.01 -8.70 8.01
CA VAL A 40 -2.42 -7.36 8.45
C VAL A 40 -1.29 -6.34 8.44
N ASP A 41 -0.08 -6.77 8.82
CA ASP A 41 1.10 -5.90 8.83
C ASP A 41 1.49 -5.53 7.38
N LEU A 42 1.33 -6.47 6.45
CA LEU A 42 1.58 -6.21 5.03
C LEU A 42 0.60 -5.19 4.44
N LEU A 43 -0.70 -5.33 4.73
CA LEU A 43 -1.70 -4.34 4.29
C LEU A 43 -1.42 -2.95 4.88
N PHE A 44 -1.04 -2.90 6.16
CA PHE A 44 -0.68 -1.66 6.81
C PHE A 44 0.53 -0.99 6.14
N PHE A 45 1.59 -1.77 5.89
CA PHE A 45 2.79 -1.29 5.18
C PHE A 45 2.48 -0.74 3.78
N ILE A 46 1.59 -1.40 3.04
CA ILE A 46 1.14 -0.92 1.72
C ILE A 46 0.42 0.42 1.85
N GLY A 47 -0.47 0.57 2.84
CA GLY A 47 -1.17 1.83 3.11
C GLY A 47 -0.22 2.98 3.43
N GLU A 48 0.75 2.76 4.32
CA GLU A 48 1.76 3.77 4.66
C GLU A 48 2.62 4.17 3.45
N HIS A 49 2.98 3.18 2.61
CA HIS A 49 3.74 3.43 1.39
C HIS A 49 2.94 4.27 0.38
N ASP A 50 1.65 4.00 0.20
CA ASP A 50 0.76 4.80 -0.65
C ASP A 50 0.67 6.26 -0.16
N ASP A 51 0.51 6.47 1.15
CA ASP A 51 0.42 7.81 1.76
C ASP A 51 1.75 8.59 1.62
N HIS A 52 2.89 7.91 1.75
CA HIS A 52 4.20 8.52 1.53
C HIS A 52 4.37 9.02 0.08
N HIS A 53 3.96 8.20 -0.91
CA HIS A 53 3.99 8.61 -2.31
C HIS A 53 3.04 9.75 -2.61
N LEU A 54 1.82 9.70 -2.07
CA LEU A 54 0.84 10.77 -2.26
C LEU A 54 1.35 12.10 -1.70
N THR A 55 1.95 12.08 -0.51
CA THR A 55 2.56 13.26 0.10
C THR A 55 3.65 13.85 -0.80
N THR A 56 4.54 13.00 -1.30
CA THR A 56 5.62 13.41 -2.23
C THR A 56 5.07 14.06 -3.50
N ILE A 57 4.03 13.46 -4.11
CA ILE A 57 3.37 14.01 -5.30
C ILE A 57 2.75 15.38 -5.01
N ILE A 58 2.07 15.53 -3.86
CA ILE A 58 1.46 16.80 -3.43
C ILE A 58 2.54 17.88 -3.27
N GLU A 59 3.68 17.54 -2.67
CA GLU A 59 4.79 18.48 -2.49
C GLU A 59 5.39 18.93 -3.82
N ILE A 60 5.61 18.00 -4.75
CA ILE A 60 6.08 18.32 -6.11
C ILE A 60 5.08 19.25 -6.80
N LYS A 61 3.78 18.93 -6.74
CA LYS A 61 2.72 19.76 -7.33
C LYS A 61 2.73 21.17 -6.75
N LYS A 62 2.85 21.32 -5.43
CA LYS A 62 2.93 22.63 -4.76
C LYS A 62 4.14 23.43 -5.25
N LYS A 63 5.32 22.81 -5.34
CA LYS A 63 6.54 23.47 -5.85
C LYS A 63 6.38 23.95 -7.29
N LEU A 64 5.77 23.14 -8.16
CA LEU A 64 5.53 23.50 -9.55
C LEU A 64 4.52 24.64 -9.71
N VAL A 65 3.45 24.68 -8.91
CA VAL A 65 2.49 25.80 -8.93
C VAL A 65 3.16 27.09 -8.48
N ASN A 66 3.93 27.04 -7.39
CA ASN A 66 4.61 28.22 -6.86
C ASN A 66 5.73 28.74 -7.78
N ALA A 67 6.35 27.88 -8.58
CA ALA A 67 7.37 28.29 -9.55
C ALA A 67 6.80 28.91 -10.83
N ASN A 68 5.52 28.68 -11.12
CA ASN A 68 4.80 29.22 -12.28
C ASN A 68 3.88 30.40 -11.93
N SER A 69 3.91 30.86 -10.66
CA SER A 69 3.17 32.02 -10.15
C SER A 69 4.13 33.18 -9.90
#